data_AF-A0A2N5VS11-F1
#
_entry.id   AF-A0A2N5VS11-F1
#
_cell.length_a   1.000
_cell.length_b   1.000
_cell.length_c   1.000
_cell.angle_alpha   90.00
_cell.angle_beta   90.00
_cell.angle_gamma   90.00
#
_symmetry.space_group_name_H-M   'P 1'
#
loop_
_entity.id
_entity.type
_entity.pdbx_description
1 polymer ?
#
loop_
_entity_poly.entity_id
_entity_poly.type
_entity_poly.pdbx_seq_one_letter_code
_entity_poly.pdbx_strand_id
1 'polypeptide(L)'
;MVSTLLPLALLALAFSSWHLAAGFHRPPSKELRYYEIGEALEFRNTSPDYTMDRDKADKKVEILAHHFAKDSSNAVRKHVLDIENLIQFLDSANRSMFKIRIAEVMHYMLEKFDQHDKKFDILKVLYLFVGYVPSDAAYWARNVICKKNEPDLHKLASDQLDYDSTYDLLLQLDLKTVKEPVHESTWAAV
;
A
#
# COMPACT_ATOMS: atom_id res chain seq x y z
N MET A 1 -48.07 -12.83 -47.86
CA MET A 1 -47.31 -11.76 -47.19
C MET A 1 -46.18 -12.44 -46.43
N VAL A 2 -44.98 -12.43 -46.98
CA VAL A 2 -43.82 -13.18 -46.46
C VAL A 2 -43.05 -12.27 -45.51
N SER A 3 -42.87 -12.75 -44.28
CA SER A 3 -42.24 -12.03 -43.18
C SER A 3 -40.74 -11.83 -43.44
N THR A 4 -40.34 -10.58 -43.69
CA THR A 4 -38.95 -10.17 -43.98
C THR A 4 -38.17 -9.74 -42.73
N LEU A 5 -38.70 -9.97 -41.52
CA LEU A 5 -38.08 -9.49 -40.28
C LEU A 5 -37.04 -10.45 -39.68
N LEU A 6 -36.91 -11.67 -40.21
CA LEU A 6 -35.98 -12.68 -39.68
C LEU A 6 -34.47 -12.37 -39.86
N PRO A 7 -33.99 -11.70 -40.94
CA PRO A 7 -32.55 -11.49 -41.13
C PRO A 7 -31.96 -10.44 -40.18
N LEU A 8 -32.76 -9.48 -39.72
CA LEU A 8 -32.31 -8.38 -38.86
C LEU A 8 -32.08 -8.83 -37.40
N ALA A 9 -32.86 -9.79 -36.91
CA ALA A 9 -32.69 -10.33 -35.56
C ALA A 9 -31.38 -11.14 -35.41
N LEU A 10 -30.93 -11.80 -36.47
CA LEU A 10 -29.64 -12.50 -36.49
C LEU A 10 -28.44 -11.56 -36.57
N LEU A 11 -28.60 -10.38 -37.19
CA LEU A 11 -27.54 -9.37 -37.21
C LEU A 11 -27.31 -8.76 -35.81
N ALA A 12 -28.38 -8.56 -35.03
CA ALA A 12 -28.27 -8.02 -33.67
C ALA A 12 -27.58 -8.99 -32.68
N LEU A 13 -27.74 -10.31 -32.87
CA LEU A 13 -27.06 -11.35 -32.09
C LEU A 13 -25.57 -11.51 -32.44
N ALA A 14 -25.15 -11.09 -33.63
CA ALA A 14 -23.76 -11.17 -34.08
C ALA A 14 -22.87 -10.02 -33.55
N PHE A 15 -23.46 -8.91 -33.07
CA PHE A 15 -22.71 -7.80 -32.46
C PHE A 15 -22.66 -7.86 -30.93
N SER A 16 -23.53 -8.63 -30.27
CA SER A 16 -23.47 -8.82 -28.81
C SER A 16 -22.33 -9.72 -28.33
N SER A 17 -21.71 -10.48 -29.24
CA SER A 17 -20.62 -11.44 -28.95
C SER A 17 -19.22 -10.89 -29.27
N TRP A 18 -19.09 -9.66 -29.76
CA TRP A 18 -17.78 -9.07 -30.09
C TRP A 18 -16.95 -8.69 -28.85
N HIS A 19 -17.57 -8.51 -27.68
CA HIS A 19 -16.85 -8.25 -26.43
C HIS A 19 -16.15 -9.49 -25.84
N LEU A 20 -16.40 -10.69 -26.37
CA LEU A 20 -15.76 -11.93 -25.92
C LEU A 20 -14.58 -12.38 -26.80
N ALA A 21 -14.37 -11.74 -27.96
CA ALA A 21 -13.26 -12.04 -28.88
C ALA A 21 -12.17 -10.95 -28.92
N ALA A 22 -12.33 -9.87 -28.15
CA ALA A 22 -11.28 -8.87 -27.97
C ALA A 22 -10.31 -9.36 -26.89
N GLY A 23 -9.19 -9.92 -27.34
CA GLY A 23 -8.07 -10.28 -26.46
C GLY A 23 -7.73 -9.14 -25.52
N PHE A 24 -7.53 -9.48 -24.24
CA PHE A 24 -6.91 -8.68 -23.19
C PHE A 24 -6.74 -7.19 -23.55
N HIS A 25 -7.81 -6.40 -23.37
CA HIS A 25 -7.62 -4.97 -23.17
C HIS A 25 -6.77 -4.84 -21.91
N ARG A 26 -5.46 -4.63 -22.10
CA ARG A 26 -4.55 -4.29 -21.03
C ARG A 26 -5.16 -3.07 -20.32
N PRO A 27 -5.56 -3.19 -19.05
CA PRO A 27 -6.15 -2.07 -18.37
C PRO A 27 -5.16 -0.89 -18.42
N PRO A 28 -5.63 0.35 -18.55
CA PRO A 28 -4.75 1.51 -18.48
C PRO A 28 -3.89 1.42 -17.23
N SER A 29 -2.66 1.92 -17.29
CA SER A 29 -1.63 1.58 -16.30
C SER A 29 -1.98 1.91 -14.84
N LYS A 30 -2.93 2.83 -14.61
CA LYS A 30 -3.51 3.10 -13.30
C LYS A 30 -4.42 1.96 -12.81
N GLU A 31 -5.32 1.48 -13.66
CA GLU A 31 -6.24 0.38 -13.35
C GLU A 31 -5.51 -0.95 -13.16
N LEU A 32 -4.47 -1.22 -13.96
CA LEU A 32 -3.64 -2.43 -13.78
C LEU A 32 -3.03 -2.50 -12.38
N ARG A 33 -2.61 -1.36 -11.82
CA ARG A 33 -2.00 -1.30 -10.50
C ARG A 33 -3.00 -1.52 -9.38
N TYR A 34 -4.16 -0.87 -9.44
CA TYR A 34 -5.21 -1.10 -8.44
C TYR A 34 -5.66 -2.56 -8.45
N TYR A 35 -5.69 -3.17 -9.64
CA TYR A 35 -5.87 -4.59 -9.79
C TYR A 35 -4.76 -5.41 -9.12
N GLU A 36 -3.48 -5.12 -9.36
CA GLU A 36 -2.35 -5.86 -8.75
C GLU A 36 -2.30 -5.72 -7.21
N ILE A 37 -2.62 -4.53 -6.68
CA ILE A 37 -2.78 -4.32 -5.24
C ILE A 37 -3.97 -5.11 -4.71
N GLY A 38 -5.11 -5.06 -5.40
CA GLY A 38 -6.31 -5.81 -5.04
C GLY A 38 -6.09 -7.32 -5.08
N GLU A 39 -5.33 -7.84 -6.04
CA GLU A 39 -4.94 -9.25 -6.12
C GLU A 39 -3.99 -9.64 -4.97
N ALA A 40 -2.98 -8.81 -4.67
CA ALA A 40 -2.07 -9.05 -3.54
C ALA A 40 -2.80 -9.06 -2.18
N LEU A 41 -3.80 -8.20 -2.04
CA LEU A 41 -4.71 -8.15 -0.89
C LEU A 41 -5.92 -9.09 -1.05
N GLU A 42 -5.98 -9.92 -2.09
CA GLU A 42 -7.02 -10.94 -2.33
C GLU A 42 -8.48 -10.43 -2.36
N PHE A 43 -8.73 -9.23 -2.90
CA PHE A 43 -10.06 -8.57 -2.89
C PHE A 43 -11.21 -9.39 -3.50
N ARG A 44 -10.92 -10.48 -4.22
CA ARG A 44 -11.95 -11.43 -4.69
C ARG A 44 -12.60 -12.24 -3.56
N ASN A 45 -11.85 -12.52 -2.50
CA ASN A 45 -12.39 -13.16 -1.31
C ASN A 45 -13.07 -12.07 -0.48
N THR A 46 -14.39 -12.04 -0.37
CA THR A 46 -15.12 -11.02 0.41
C THR A 46 -15.44 -11.47 1.84
N SER A 47 -14.82 -12.57 2.32
CA SER A 47 -15.01 -13.05 3.69
C SER A 47 -14.58 -12.00 4.72
N PRO A 48 -15.38 -11.80 5.79
CA PRO A 48 -15.02 -10.92 6.89
C PRO A 48 -13.95 -11.56 7.79
N ASP A 49 -13.81 -12.88 7.78
CA ASP A 49 -12.84 -13.62 8.58
C ASP A 49 -11.52 -13.82 7.82
N TYR A 50 -11.14 -12.82 7.02
CA TYR A 50 -9.90 -12.86 6.25
C TYR A 50 -8.69 -13.01 7.18
N THR A 51 -7.84 -13.98 6.88
CA THR A 51 -6.51 -14.10 7.49
C THR A 51 -5.49 -14.19 6.37
N MET A 52 -4.37 -13.47 6.52
CA MET A 52 -3.32 -13.53 5.52
C MET A 52 -2.60 -14.89 5.56
N ASP A 53 -2.47 -15.52 4.38
CA ASP A 53 -1.60 -16.67 4.19
C ASP A 53 -0.13 -16.29 4.46
N ARG A 54 0.42 -16.81 5.57
CA ARG A 54 1.77 -16.49 6.06
C ARG A 54 2.87 -16.95 5.11
N ASP A 55 2.66 -18.02 4.36
CA ASP A 55 3.64 -18.55 3.40
C ASP A 55 3.84 -17.61 2.21
N LYS A 56 2.86 -16.73 1.95
CA LYS A 56 2.90 -15.73 0.86
C LYS A 56 3.16 -14.32 1.37
N ALA A 57 3.32 -14.11 2.67
CA ALA A 57 3.34 -12.78 3.28
C ALA A 57 4.54 -11.93 2.81
N ASP A 58 5.75 -12.48 2.78
CA ASP A 58 6.94 -11.75 2.29
C ASP A 58 6.77 -11.28 0.83
N LYS A 59 6.21 -12.14 -0.04
CA LYS A 59 5.91 -11.79 -1.43
C LYS A 59 4.83 -10.69 -1.53
N LYS A 60 3.82 -10.72 -0.67
CA LYS A 60 2.79 -9.67 -0.61
C LYS A 60 3.40 -8.33 -0.20
N VAL A 61 4.25 -8.33 0.83
CA VAL A 61 4.97 -7.12 1.26
C VAL A 61 5.78 -6.54 0.11
N GLU A 62 6.52 -7.37 -0.63
CA GLU A 62 7.32 -6.93 -1.78
C GLU A 62 6.47 -6.29 -2.88
N ILE A 63 5.38 -6.95 -3.30
CA ILE A 63 4.46 -6.45 -4.34
C ILE A 63 3.84 -5.12 -3.90
N LEU A 64 3.34 -5.05 -2.67
CA LEU A 64 2.71 -3.83 -2.14
C LEU A 64 3.72 -2.69 -2.03
N ALA A 65 4.87 -2.93 -1.39
CA ALA A 65 5.93 -1.93 -1.29
C ALA A 65 6.37 -1.42 -2.67
N HIS A 66 6.47 -2.30 -3.67
CA HIS A 66 6.77 -1.91 -5.05
C HIS A 66 5.71 -0.97 -5.62
N HIS A 67 4.43 -1.31 -5.55
CA HIS A 67 3.38 -0.49 -6.15
C HIS A 67 3.14 0.83 -5.40
N PHE A 68 3.36 0.85 -4.08
CA PHE A 68 3.32 2.07 -3.29
C PHE A 68 4.55 2.96 -3.52
N ALA A 69 5.72 2.38 -3.83
CA ALA A 69 6.93 3.15 -4.07
C ALA A 69 7.09 3.64 -5.52
N LYS A 70 6.57 2.88 -6.50
CA LYS A 70 6.85 3.08 -7.92
C LYS A 70 5.62 3.32 -8.77
N ASP A 71 5.79 4.11 -9.82
CA ASP A 71 4.77 4.34 -10.82
C ASP A 71 4.76 3.24 -11.91
N SER A 72 3.93 3.41 -12.94
CA SER A 72 3.75 2.40 -14.00
C SER A 72 4.95 2.29 -14.93
N SER A 73 5.83 3.29 -14.91
CA SER A 73 7.09 3.31 -15.65
C SER A 73 8.24 2.78 -14.79
N ASN A 74 7.94 2.18 -13.61
CA ASN A 74 8.90 1.70 -12.63
C ASN A 74 9.80 2.83 -12.07
N ALA A 75 9.39 4.10 -12.22
CA ALA A 75 10.07 5.24 -11.63
C ALA A 75 9.57 5.45 -10.19
N VAL A 76 10.44 6.01 -9.33
CA VAL A 76 10.04 6.38 -7.96
C VAL A 76 8.96 7.44 -8.03
N ARG A 77 7.87 7.22 -7.29
CA ARG A 77 6.75 8.15 -7.27
C ARG A 77 7.15 9.50 -6.68
N LYS A 78 6.57 10.53 -7.27
CA LYS A 78 6.61 11.91 -6.74
C LYS A 78 5.33 12.30 -6.01
N HIS A 79 4.29 11.47 -6.12
CA HIS A 79 2.97 11.70 -5.53
C HIS A 79 2.47 10.43 -4.86
N VAL A 80 1.70 10.62 -3.79
CA VAL A 80 1.09 9.55 -3.02
C VAL A 80 0.20 8.70 -3.94
N LEU A 81 0.17 7.39 -3.70
CA LEU A 81 -0.83 6.54 -4.33
C LEU A 81 -2.20 6.91 -3.77
N ASP A 82 -3.12 7.35 -4.62
CA ASP A 82 -4.51 7.55 -4.23
C ASP A 82 -5.12 6.20 -3.84
N ILE A 83 -5.37 5.99 -2.55
CA ILE A 83 -5.95 4.76 -1.99
C ILE A 83 -7.47 4.83 -1.87
N GLU A 84 -8.14 5.94 -2.22
CA GLU A 84 -9.61 6.06 -2.12
C GLU A 84 -10.30 4.97 -2.94
N ASN A 85 -9.76 4.73 -4.15
CA ASN A 85 -10.21 3.66 -5.04
C ASN A 85 -10.01 2.24 -4.49
N LEU A 86 -9.16 2.05 -3.48
CA LEU A 86 -8.97 0.76 -2.79
C LEU A 86 -9.87 0.65 -1.56
N ILE A 87 -10.08 1.76 -0.84
CA ILE A 87 -10.90 1.79 0.38
C ILE A 87 -12.38 1.48 0.09
N GLN A 88 -12.86 1.84 -1.10
CA GLN A 88 -14.25 1.58 -1.54
C GLN A 88 -14.62 0.08 -1.65
N PHE A 89 -13.64 -0.83 -1.69
CA PHE A 89 -13.91 -2.26 -1.72
C PHE A 89 -14.25 -2.76 -0.32
N LEU A 90 -15.45 -3.33 -0.16
CA LEU A 90 -16.00 -3.76 1.12
C LEU A 90 -16.16 -5.28 1.18
N ASP A 91 -15.94 -5.84 2.37
CA ASP A 91 -16.25 -7.24 2.67
C ASP A 91 -17.77 -7.46 2.81
N SER A 92 -18.20 -8.70 3.00
CA SER A 92 -19.63 -9.02 3.19
C SER A 92 -20.24 -8.47 4.48
N ALA A 93 -19.40 -7.98 5.41
CA ALA A 93 -19.81 -7.26 6.63
C ALA A 93 -19.73 -5.73 6.46
N ASN A 94 -19.57 -5.23 5.22
CA ASN A 94 -19.51 -3.81 4.88
C ASN A 94 -18.33 -3.05 5.50
N ARG A 95 -17.20 -3.74 5.74
CA ARG A 95 -15.96 -3.15 6.24
C ARG A 95 -14.93 -3.01 5.12
N SER A 96 -14.07 -2.00 5.21
CA SER A 96 -13.05 -1.76 4.18
C SER A 96 -12.04 -2.90 4.10
N MET A 97 -12.02 -3.59 2.96
CA MET A 97 -11.09 -4.69 2.71
C MET A 97 -9.65 -4.20 2.69
N PHE A 98 -9.41 -3.00 2.16
CA PHE A 98 -8.08 -2.41 2.14
C PHE A 98 -7.52 -2.25 3.55
N LYS A 99 -8.27 -1.55 4.44
CA LYS A 99 -7.79 -1.24 5.80
C LYS A 99 -7.51 -2.51 6.61
N ILE A 100 -8.44 -3.47 6.59
CA ILE A 100 -8.28 -4.72 7.35
C ILE A 100 -7.05 -5.49 6.86
N ARG A 101 -6.86 -5.59 5.55
CA ARG A 101 -5.84 -6.47 4.97
C ARG A 101 -4.47 -5.84 4.94
N ILE A 102 -4.38 -4.52 4.78
CA ILE A 102 -3.10 -3.84 4.92
C ILE A 102 -2.63 -3.86 6.39
N ALA A 103 -3.53 -3.81 7.37
CA ALA A 103 -3.18 -3.97 8.78
C ALA A 103 -2.57 -5.36 9.06
N GLU A 104 -3.14 -6.44 8.51
CA GLU A 104 -2.53 -7.78 8.56
C GLU A 104 -1.11 -7.82 7.98
N VAL A 105 -0.87 -7.12 6.86
CA VAL A 105 0.47 -7.00 6.27
C VAL A 105 1.41 -6.21 7.19
N MET A 106 0.94 -5.09 7.76
CA MET A 106 1.71 -4.28 8.71
C MET A 106 2.10 -5.11 9.94
N HIS A 107 1.17 -5.87 10.52
CA HIS A 107 1.42 -6.77 11.65
C HIS A 107 2.50 -7.79 11.34
N TYR A 108 2.42 -8.46 10.19
CA TYR A 108 3.45 -9.40 9.78
C TYR A 108 4.83 -8.77 9.68
N MET A 109 4.91 -7.54 9.13
CA MET A 109 6.18 -6.82 9.07
C MET A 109 6.71 -6.49 10.47
N LEU A 110 5.81 -6.11 11.38
CA LEU A 110 6.12 -5.70 12.74
C LEU A 110 6.58 -6.85 13.64
N GLU A 111 6.27 -8.11 13.31
CA GLU A 111 6.85 -9.29 13.98
C GLU A 111 8.38 -9.33 13.89
N LYS A 112 8.97 -8.69 12.86
CA LYS A 112 10.42 -8.61 12.64
C LYS A 112 11.00 -7.26 13.09
N PHE A 113 10.22 -6.42 13.79
CA PHE A 113 10.57 -5.01 14.06
C PHE A 113 11.76 -4.82 15.00
N ASP A 114 11.92 -5.71 15.99
CA ASP A 114 13.03 -5.64 16.95
C ASP A 114 14.36 -6.13 16.35
N GLN A 115 14.33 -6.68 15.14
CA GLN A 115 15.55 -6.97 14.38
C GLN A 115 16.16 -5.64 13.93
N HIS A 116 17.28 -5.25 14.56
CA HIS A 116 17.88 -3.91 14.42
C HIS A 116 18.20 -3.55 12.95
N ASP A 117 18.53 -4.53 12.12
CA ASP A 117 18.81 -4.38 10.69
C ASP A 117 17.55 -4.10 9.84
N LYS A 118 16.35 -4.43 10.34
CA LYS A 118 15.08 -4.31 9.58
C LYS A 118 14.21 -3.14 10.00
N LYS A 119 14.41 -2.56 11.19
CA LYS A 119 13.58 -1.49 11.74
C LYS A 119 13.39 -0.31 10.77
N PHE A 120 14.47 0.13 10.13
CA PHE A 120 14.41 1.21 9.13
C PHE A 120 13.55 0.83 7.90
N ASP A 121 13.76 -0.35 7.34
CA ASP A 121 13.03 -0.78 6.13
C ASP A 121 11.56 -1.04 6.41
N ILE A 122 11.23 -1.59 7.59
CA ILE A 122 9.85 -1.76 8.04
C ILE A 122 9.17 -0.40 8.15
N LEU A 123 9.74 0.55 8.91
CA LEU A 123 9.16 1.89 9.05
C LEU A 123 8.97 2.58 7.70
N LYS A 124 9.95 2.48 6.81
CA LYS A 124 9.87 3.07 5.46
C LYS A 124 8.66 2.54 4.70
N VAL A 125 8.39 1.24 4.76
CA VAL A 125 7.23 0.63 4.10
C VAL A 125 5.93 0.98 4.82
N LEU A 126 5.91 1.02 6.15
CA LEU A 126 4.74 1.47 6.91
C LEU A 126 4.33 2.89 6.52
N TYR A 127 5.28 3.83 6.45
CA TYR A 127 5.02 5.20 5.98
C TYR A 127 4.46 5.25 4.55
N LEU A 128 4.93 4.38 3.65
CA LEU A 128 4.34 4.27 2.31
C LEU A 128 2.86 3.85 2.39
N PHE A 129 2.51 2.85 3.20
CA PHE A 129 1.14 2.35 3.32
C PHE A 129 0.18 3.35 3.97
N VAL A 130 0.68 4.27 4.79
CA VAL A 130 -0.12 5.38 5.38
C VAL A 130 -0.11 6.66 4.54
N GLY A 131 0.40 6.59 3.30
CA GLY A 131 0.22 7.66 2.32
C GLY A 131 1.35 8.67 2.24
N TYR A 132 2.57 8.31 2.64
CA TYR A 132 3.75 9.13 2.37
C TYR A 132 4.34 8.82 0.99
N VAL A 133 4.91 9.84 0.34
CA VAL A 133 5.73 9.62 -0.85
C VAL A 133 7.05 8.93 -0.48
N PRO A 134 7.71 8.22 -1.42
CA PRO A 134 8.92 7.45 -1.11
C PRO A 134 10.07 8.25 -0.48
N SER A 135 10.26 9.51 -0.89
CA SER A 135 11.27 10.39 -0.29
C SER A 135 10.98 10.65 1.19
N ASP A 136 9.73 10.95 1.49
CA ASP A 136 9.29 11.36 2.82
C ASP A 136 9.22 10.14 3.73
N ALA A 137 8.72 9.01 3.24
CA ALA A 137 8.73 7.75 3.95
C ALA A 137 10.16 7.35 4.40
N ALA A 138 11.15 7.52 3.53
CA ALA A 138 12.55 7.27 3.88
C ALA A 138 13.11 8.30 4.88
N TYR A 139 12.74 9.57 4.73
CA TYR A 139 13.13 10.63 5.67
C TYR A 139 12.55 10.37 7.07
N TRP A 140 11.24 10.12 7.17
CA TRP A 140 10.56 9.84 8.42
C TRP A 140 11.11 8.57 9.08
N ALA A 141 11.19 7.46 8.35
CA ALA A 141 11.72 6.21 8.87
C ALA A 141 13.13 6.34 9.48
N ARG A 142 14.00 7.18 8.88
CA ARG A 142 15.34 7.44 9.43
C ARG A 142 15.30 8.26 10.71
N ASN A 143 14.42 9.25 10.77
CA ASN A 143 14.44 10.27 11.82
C ASN A 143 13.57 9.91 13.03
N VAL A 144 12.61 9.00 12.91
CA VAL A 144 11.78 8.60 14.07
C VAL A 144 12.40 7.50 14.92
N ILE A 145 13.47 6.84 14.46
CA ILE A 145 14.22 5.85 15.26
C ILE A 145 15.09 6.61 16.27
N CYS A 146 14.50 6.96 17.41
CA CYS A 146 15.18 7.64 18.50
C CYS A 146 14.58 7.28 19.86
N LYS A 147 15.35 7.51 20.94
CA LYS A 147 14.96 7.17 22.30
C LYS A 147 13.61 7.76 22.73
N LYS A 148 13.27 8.97 22.24
CA LYS A 148 11.99 9.63 22.57
C LYS A 148 10.79 8.79 22.13
N ASN A 149 10.91 8.14 20.97
CA ASN A 149 9.83 7.36 20.35
C ASN A 149 9.86 5.88 20.74
N GLU A 150 10.82 5.41 21.53
CA GLU A 150 10.95 3.98 21.88
C GLU A 150 9.64 3.37 22.43
N PRO A 151 8.89 4.03 23.34
CA PRO A 151 7.63 3.49 23.84
C PRO A 151 6.58 3.30 22.74
N ASP A 152 6.41 4.30 21.86
CA ASP A 152 5.43 4.25 20.78
C ASP A 152 5.85 3.26 19.68
N LEU A 153 7.14 3.15 19.40
CA LEU A 153 7.68 2.16 18.48
C LEU A 153 7.53 0.73 19.02
N HIS A 154 7.67 0.54 20.34
CA HIS A 154 7.39 -0.75 20.98
C HIS A 154 5.89 -1.07 20.91
N LYS A 155 5.03 -0.08 21.20
CA LYS A 155 3.58 -0.21 21.11
C LYS A 155 3.16 -0.63 19.70
N LEU A 156 3.68 0.05 18.68
CA LEU A 156 3.47 -0.27 17.27
C LEU A 156 3.78 -1.74 16.98
N ALA A 157 4.89 -2.27 17.52
CA ALA A 157 5.30 -3.65 17.30
C ALA A 157 4.47 -4.70 18.07
N SER A 158 3.83 -4.33 19.18
CA SER A 158 3.23 -5.29 20.12
C SER A 158 1.70 -5.33 20.10
N ASP A 159 1.03 -4.22 19.80
CA ASP A 159 -0.39 -4.04 20.13
C ASP A 159 -1.36 -4.52 19.02
N GLN A 160 -0.88 -5.13 17.93
CA GLN A 160 -1.70 -5.56 16.78
C GLN A 160 -2.79 -4.53 16.40
N LEU A 161 -2.35 -3.30 16.18
CA LEU A 161 -3.19 -2.14 15.92
C LEU A 161 -3.89 -2.22 14.55
N ASP A 162 -5.17 -1.85 14.49
CA ASP A 162 -5.82 -1.64 13.19
C ASP A 162 -5.13 -0.54 12.35
N TYR A 163 -5.53 -0.43 11.08
CA TYR A 163 -4.92 0.52 10.15
C TYR A 163 -4.99 1.97 10.64
N ASP A 164 -6.14 2.38 11.18
CA ASP A 164 -6.36 3.77 11.60
C ASP A 164 -5.53 4.10 12.86
N SER A 165 -5.46 3.16 13.81
CA SER A 165 -4.63 3.27 15.01
C SER A 165 -3.13 3.26 14.67
N THR A 166 -2.72 2.44 13.69
CA THR A 166 -1.35 2.43 13.17
C THR A 166 -1.01 3.75 12.48
N TYR A 167 -1.93 4.27 11.66
CA TYR A 167 -1.81 5.57 11.00
C TYR A 167 -1.61 6.69 12.02
N ASP A 168 -2.49 6.79 13.02
CA ASP A 168 -2.44 7.83 14.05
C ASP A 168 -1.14 7.76 14.85
N LEU A 169 -0.69 6.55 15.23
CA LEU A 169 0.54 6.38 15.98
C LEU A 169 1.77 6.81 15.18
N LEU A 170 1.84 6.48 13.88
CA LEU A 170 2.94 6.89 13.01
C LEU A 170 3.01 8.42 12.84
N LEU A 171 1.86 9.11 12.79
CA LEU A 171 1.82 10.57 12.71
C LEU A 171 2.28 11.27 13.99
N GLN A 172 2.15 10.61 15.14
CA GLN A 172 2.53 11.17 16.44
C GLN A 172 4.03 11.06 16.72
N LEU A 173 4.76 10.22 15.98
CA LEU A 173 6.19 10.03 16.18
C LEU A 173 6.98 11.30 15.93
N ASP A 174 7.85 11.65 16.87
CA ASP A 174 8.67 12.85 16.73
C ASP A 174 9.89 12.61 15.82
N LEU A 175 10.20 13.58 14.97
CA LEU A 175 11.47 13.59 14.27
C LEU A 175 12.59 13.84 15.28
N LYS A 176 13.66 13.04 15.20
CA LYS A 176 14.89 13.27 15.95
C LYS A 176 15.34 14.70 15.72
N THR A 177 15.34 15.51 16.77
CA THR A 177 15.95 16.84 16.76
C THR A 177 17.43 16.67 16.48
N VAL A 178 17.86 17.03 15.26
CA VAL A 178 19.28 17.24 14.98
C VAL A 178 19.66 18.43 15.84
N LYS A 179 20.42 18.23 16.92
CA LYS A 179 21.10 19.35 17.57
C LYS A 179 21.91 20.03 16.47
N GLU A 180 21.65 21.32 16.29
CA GLU A 180 22.18 22.25 15.28
C GLU A 180 23.65 22.05 14.88
N PRO A 181 24.05 22.52 13.67
CA PRO A 181 25.31 22.18 13.04
C PRO A 181 26.49 22.47 13.95
N VAL A 182 27.54 21.65 13.80
CA VAL A 182 28.89 21.99 14.26
C VAL A 182 29.22 23.35 13.65
N HIS A 183 29.05 24.42 14.43
CA HIS A 183 29.67 25.69 14.16
C HIS A 183 31.17 25.38 14.08
N GLU A 184 31.74 25.42 12.88
CA GLU A 184 33.18 25.63 12.71
C GLU A 184 33.49 27.04 13.25
N SER A 185 33.56 27.15 14.57
CA SER A 185 34.12 28.31 15.23
C SER A 185 35.64 28.19 15.14
N THR A 186 36.20 28.91 14.17
CA THR A 186 37.37 29.79 14.34
C THR A 186 38.50 29.27 15.23
N TRP A 187 39.53 28.69 14.59
CA TRP A 187 40.96 28.84 14.91
C TRP A 187 41.71 28.55 13.58
N ALA A 188 42.62 29.35 13.03
CA ALA A 188 43.38 30.46 13.56
C ALA A 188 43.80 31.41 12.44
N ALA A 189 43.78 32.70 12.74
CA ALA A 189 44.81 33.60 12.25
C ALA A 189 46.03 33.39 13.17
N VAL A 190 47.16 32.95 12.59
CA VAL A 190 48.52 33.51 12.77
C VAL A 190 49.31 33.13 11.51
#